data_AF-A0A7J0CE07-F1
#
_entry.id   AF-A0A7J0CE07-F1
#
_cell.length_a   1.000
_cell.length_b   1.000
_cell.length_c   1.000
_cell.angle_alpha   90.00
_cell.angle_beta   90.00
_cell.angle_gamma   90.00
#
_symmetry.space_group_name_H-M   'P 1'
#
loop_
_entity.id
_entity.type
_entity.pdbx_description
1 polymer ?
#
loop_
_entity_poly.entity_id
_entity_poly.type
_entity_poly.pdbx_seq_one_letter_code
_entity_poly.pdbx_strand_id
1 'polypeptide(L)'
;MVTLADAIAAQFKRDHPNGKGTLLCVGLCRRRKDREDFRELPTHGRAAECIRCETFPGPAGRSLWQLTQDARGHWELEQSREKLRTYQRYAQWLRLQRLLATAPRTADLIRAQEQPYVDAIEASMRKWSPAWYGALSEALTPTQEDS
;
A
#
# COMPACT_ATOMS: atom_id res chain seq x y z
N MET A 1 18.66 48.20 2.79
CA MET A 1 17.41 48.66 3.43
C MET A 1 17.28 47.94 4.76
N VAL A 2 17.07 48.67 5.85
CA VAL A 2 16.81 48.08 7.17
C VAL A 2 15.31 47.75 7.22
N THR A 3 14.96 46.51 7.55
CA THR A 3 13.55 46.12 7.68
C THR A 3 13.01 46.53 9.06
N LEU A 4 11.69 46.64 9.20
CA LEU A 4 11.04 46.87 10.49
C LEU A 4 11.45 45.80 11.53
N ALA A 5 11.61 44.56 11.08
CA ALA A 5 12.07 43.46 11.93
C ALA A 5 13.50 43.67 12.45
N ASP A 6 14.40 44.19 11.60
CA ASP A 6 15.79 44.48 11.97
C ASP A 6 15.86 45.65 12.97
N ALA A 7 15.01 46.67 12.80
CA ALA A 7 14.92 47.80 13.73
C ALA A 7 14.46 47.34 15.13
N ILE A 8 13.43 46.48 15.19
CA ILE A 8 12.93 45.89 16.44
C ILE A 8 14.01 45.03 17.10
N ALA A 9 14.71 44.19 16.34
CA ALA A 9 15.78 43.35 16.87
C ALA A 9 16.99 44.17 17.38
N ALA A 10 17.33 45.26 16.70
CA ALA A 10 18.39 46.17 17.11
C ALA A 10 18.02 46.96 18.37
N GLN A 11 16.76 47.35 18.52
CA GLN A 11 16.25 47.98 19.74
C GLN A 11 16.28 47.01 20.93
N PHE A 12 15.79 45.78 20.73
CA PHE A 12 15.85 44.73 21.75
C PHE A 12 17.28 44.44 22.23
N LYS A 13 18.27 44.43 21.32
CA LYS A 13 19.69 44.26 21.71
C LYS A 13 20.26 45.45 22.50
N ARG A 14 19.77 46.66 22.26
CA ARG A 14 20.16 47.87 23.01
C ARG A 14 19.55 47.85 24.41
N ASP A 15 18.30 47.45 24.53
CA ASP A 15 17.57 47.37 25.81
C ASP A 15 18.09 46.22 26.69
N HIS A 16 18.59 45.13 26.08
CA HIS A 16 19.13 43.96 26.77
C HIS A 16 20.61 43.68 26.41
N PRO A 17 21.56 44.51 26.89
CA PRO A 17 22.98 44.30 26.61
C PRO A 17 23.44 42.93 27.13
N ASN A 18 24.11 42.17 26.27
CA ASN A 18 24.57 40.79 26.52
C ASN A 18 23.45 39.78 26.87
N GLY A 19 22.18 40.09 26.57
CA GLY A 19 21.04 39.22 26.84
C GLY A 19 20.69 39.08 28.32
N LYS A 20 21.19 39.97 29.19
CA LYS A 20 20.81 40.01 30.61
C LYS A 20 19.30 40.25 30.73
N GLY A 21 18.64 39.53 31.64
CA GLY A 21 17.20 39.65 31.86
C GLY A 21 16.32 38.95 30.81
N THR A 22 16.92 38.28 29.82
CA THR A 22 16.19 37.54 28.78
C THR A 22 16.24 36.02 29.02
N LEU A 23 15.21 35.31 28.60
CA LEU A 23 15.15 33.85 28.55
C LEU A 23 14.96 33.38 27.11
N LEU A 24 15.54 32.23 26.77
CA LEU A 24 15.29 31.57 25.48
C LEU A 24 14.02 30.73 25.61
N CYS A 25 13.01 31.06 24.81
CA CYS A 25 11.83 30.22 24.72
C CYS A 25 12.18 28.88 24.06
N VAL A 26 11.95 27.76 24.75
CA VAL A 26 12.12 26.41 24.17
C VAL A 26 10.93 25.97 23.32
N GLY A 27 9.85 26.76 23.33
CA GLY A 27 8.71 26.60 22.44
C GLY A 27 9.01 27.00 21.00
N LEU A 28 7.96 27.13 20.20
CA LEU A 28 8.07 27.28 18.74
C LEU A 28 8.81 28.54 18.28
N CYS A 29 8.69 29.65 19.01
CA CYS A 29 9.29 30.90 18.57
C CYS A 29 10.83 30.89 18.63
N ARG A 30 11.46 29.99 19.41
CA ARG A 30 12.92 29.83 19.57
C ARG A 30 13.72 31.14 19.63
N ARG A 31 13.12 32.17 20.21
CA ARG A 31 13.67 33.53 20.32
C ARG A 31 13.92 33.87 21.79
N ARG A 32 14.93 34.71 22.01
CA ARG A 32 15.14 35.35 23.31
C ARG A 32 14.04 36.40 23.52
N LYS A 33 13.48 36.40 24.72
CA LYS A 33 12.39 37.26 25.16
C LYS A 33 12.66 37.70 26.59
N ASP A 34 11.97 38.74 27.01
CA ASP A 34 12.09 39.25 28.38
C ASP A 34 11.61 38.22 29.37
N ARG A 35 12.14 38.25 30.59
CA ARG A 35 11.67 37.36 31.66
C ARG A 35 10.18 37.53 31.98
N GLU A 36 9.65 38.73 31.78
CA GLU A 36 8.23 39.06 31.98
C GLU A 36 7.32 38.41 30.94
N ASP A 37 7.85 38.11 29.76
CA ASP A 37 7.18 37.36 28.69
C ASP A 37 6.99 35.87 29.04
N PHE A 38 7.39 35.43 30.23
CA PHE A 38 7.24 34.07 30.74
C PHE A 38 6.42 34.05 32.02
N ARG A 39 5.49 33.10 32.11
CA ARG A 39 4.68 32.88 33.30
C ARG A 39 5.57 32.50 34.49
N GLU A 40 5.27 33.08 35.65
CA GLU A 40 5.96 32.76 36.90
C GLU A 40 5.42 31.46 37.50
N LEU A 41 6.33 30.58 37.94
CA LEU A 41 5.99 29.30 38.54
C LEU A 41 6.04 29.39 40.07
N PRO A 42 5.13 28.69 40.79
CA PRO A 42 5.00 28.80 42.25
C PRO A 42 6.22 28.29 43.02
N THR A 43 7.01 27.39 42.44
CA THR A 43 8.13 26.70 43.09
C THR A 43 9.50 27.29 42.73
N HIS A 44 9.55 28.58 42.37
CA HIS A 44 10.76 29.33 41.97
C HIS A 44 11.20 29.06 40.54
N GLY A 45 10.77 29.92 39.62
CA GLY A 45 11.21 29.89 38.23
C GLY A 45 10.27 30.60 37.27
N ARG A 46 10.67 30.64 36.01
CA ARG A 46 9.81 31.05 34.89
C ARG A 46 9.54 29.81 34.04
N ALA A 47 8.39 29.79 33.37
CA ALA A 47 8.06 28.74 32.42
C ALA A 47 9.14 28.58 31.35
N ALA A 48 9.27 27.38 30.79
CA ALA A 48 10.23 27.11 29.72
C ALA A 48 9.78 27.76 28.38
N GLU A 49 8.47 27.89 28.19
CA GLU A 49 7.86 28.53 27.03
C GLU A 49 7.37 29.93 27.38
N CYS A 50 7.48 30.87 26.43
CA CYS A 50 6.93 32.21 26.62
C CYS A 50 5.40 32.16 26.63
N ILE A 51 4.76 33.15 27.25
CA ILE A 51 3.30 33.25 27.37
C ILE A 51 2.65 33.06 26.02
N ARG A 52 3.15 33.67 24.94
CA ARG A 52 2.62 33.48 23.59
C ARG A 52 2.70 32.04 23.07
N CYS A 53 3.75 31.30 23.42
CA CYS A 53 3.86 29.88 23.06
C CYS A 53 2.98 29.00 23.96
N GLU A 54 2.87 29.32 25.26
CA GLU A 54 1.96 28.65 26.19
C GLU A 54 0.48 28.91 25.84
N THR A 55 0.14 30.12 25.39
CA THR A 55 -1.23 30.58 25.17
C THR A 55 -1.67 30.53 23.71
N PHE A 56 -0.84 30.16 22.73
CA PHE A 56 -1.26 30.12 21.32
C PHE A 56 -2.36 29.05 21.16
N PRO A 57 -3.65 29.43 21.08
CA PRO A 57 -4.70 28.46 20.93
C PRO A 57 -4.94 28.38 19.42
N GLY A 58 -4.64 27.24 18.82
CA GLY A 58 -5.40 26.89 17.61
C GLY A 58 -6.91 26.92 17.92
N PRO A 59 -7.79 26.88 16.92
CA PRO A 59 -9.26 26.96 17.08
C PRO A 59 -9.92 25.91 18.02
N ALA A 60 -9.13 25.09 18.73
CA ALA A 60 -9.55 24.13 19.74
C ALA A 60 -8.63 24.09 20.98
N GLY A 61 -7.87 25.16 21.27
CA GLY A 61 -6.95 25.19 22.43
C GLY A 61 -5.70 24.31 22.27
N ARG A 62 -5.43 23.81 21.05
CA ARG A 62 -4.25 23.01 20.74
C ARG A 62 -3.06 23.90 20.41
N SER A 63 -1.88 23.53 20.91
CA SER A 63 -0.64 24.20 20.50
C SER A 63 -0.33 23.90 19.03
N LEU A 64 0.36 24.81 18.33
CA LEU A 64 0.77 24.57 16.95
C LEU A 64 1.68 23.32 16.83
N TRP A 65 2.44 22.99 17.87
CA TRP A 65 3.21 21.74 17.92
C TRP A 65 2.29 20.51 17.86
N GLN A 66 1.20 20.49 18.62
CA GLN A 66 0.20 19.41 18.58
C GLN A 66 -0.41 19.31 17.18
N LEU A 67 -0.77 20.43 16.55
CA LEU A 67 -1.29 20.43 15.18
C LEU A 67 -0.30 19.83 14.17
N THR A 68 0.99 20.18 14.30
CA THR A 68 2.04 19.62 13.41
C THR A 68 2.27 18.13 13.64
N GLN A 69 2.20 17.66 14.89
CA GLN A 69 2.31 16.24 15.22
C GLN A 69 1.09 15.46 14.70
N ASP A 70 -0.11 15.99 14.89
CA ASP A 70 -1.36 15.39 14.39
C ASP A 70 -1.31 15.27 12.86
N ALA A 71 -0.92 16.35 12.16
CA ALA A 71 -0.78 16.34 10.70
C ALA A 71 0.22 15.29 10.21
N ARG A 72 1.36 15.15 10.90
CA ARG A 72 2.34 14.10 10.61
C ARG A 72 1.77 12.70 10.84
N GLY A 73 1.08 12.49 11.95
CA GLY A 73 0.43 11.22 12.26
C GLY A 73 -0.62 10.84 11.21
N HIS A 74 -1.43 11.79 10.75
CA HIS A 74 -2.36 11.58 9.65
C HIS A 74 -1.67 11.17 8.35
N TRP A 75 -0.57 11.85 7.98
CA TRP A 75 0.19 11.51 6.79
C TRP A 75 0.81 10.10 6.87
N GLU A 76 1.39 9.72 8.01
CA GLU A 76 1.95 8.38 8.23
C GLU A 76 0.87 7.29 8.16
N LEU A 77 -0.33 7.57 8.69
CA LEU A 77 -1.47 6.68 8.58
C LEU A 77 -1.95 6.52 7.12
N GLU A 78 -1.97 7.58 6.33
CA GLU A 78 -2.31 7.49 4.91
C GLU A 78 -1.28 6.67 4.13
N GLN A 79 0.01 6.87 4.40
CA GLN A 79 1.09 6.07 3.81
C GLN A 79 0.94 4.59 4.15
N SER A 80 0.62 4.25 5.40
CA SER A 80 0.41 2.85 5.81
C SER A 80 -0.82 2.22 5.16
N ARG A 81 -1.92 2.97 5.02
CA ARG A 81 -3.13 2.52 4.32
C ARG A 81 -2.87 2.24 2.84
N GLU A 82 -2.11 3.09 2.16
CA GLU A 82 -1.80 2.88 0.75
C GLU A 82 -0.86 1.68 0.52
N LYS A 83 0.10 1.47 1.44
CA LYS A 83 0.91 0.24 1.47
C LYS A 83 0.03 -1.00 1.60
N LEU A 84 -0.93 -1.00 2.52
CA LEU A 84 -1.86 -2.12 2.71
C LEU A 84 -2.73 -2.39 1.46
N ARG A 85 -3.26 -1.34 0.83
CA ARG A 85 -4.02 -1.49 -0.44
C ARG A 85 -3.17 -2.13 -1.52
N THR A 86 -1.90 -1.75 -1.62
CA THR A 86 -0.96 -2.32 -2.59
C THR A 86 -0.71 -3.80 -2.32
N TYR A 87 -0.47 -4.18 -1.06
CA TYR A 87 -0.32 -5.60 -0.69
C TYR A 87 -1.57 -6.42 -0.96
N GLN A 88 -2.76 -5.87 -0.71
CA GLN A 88 -4.02 -6.54 -1.02
C GLN A 88 -4.20 -6.77 -2.52
N ARG A 89 -3.93 -5.77 -3.36
CA ARG A 89 -3.96 -5.91 -4.83
C ARG A 89 -2.98 -6.97 -5.30
N TYR A 90 -1.76 -6.98 -4.78
CA TYR A 90 -0.75 -7.98 -5.13
C TYR A 90 -1.17 -9.39 -4.71
N ALA A 91 -1.72 -9.56 -3.50
CA ALA A 91 -2.23 -10.84 -3.05
C ALA A 91 -3.41 -11.35 -3.91
N GLN A 92 -4.31 -10.46 -4.33
CA GLN A 92 -5.39 -10.81 -5.26
C GLN A 92 -4.85 -11.24 -6.63
N TRP A 93 -3.86 -10.52 -7.16
CA TRP A 93 -3.20 -10.89 -8.41
C TRP A 93 -2.53 -12.27 -8.31
N LEU A 94 -1.83 -12.57 -7.22
CA LEU A 94 -1.25 -13.91 -6.99
C LEU A 94 -2.31 -15.01 -6.92
N ARG A 95 -3.46 -14.74 -6.28
CA ARG A 95 -4.58 -15.69 -6.26
C ARG A 95 -5.11 -15.95 -7.67
N LEU A 96 -5.28 -14.89 -8.46
CA LEU A 96 -5.72 -15.00 -9.85
C LEU A 96 -4.70 -15.77 -10.70
N GLN A 97 -3.40 -15.50 -10.55
CA GLN A 97 -2.36 -16.27 -11.23
C GLN A 97 -2.41 -17.76 -10.87
N ARG A 98 -2.60 -18.10 -9.58
CA ARG A 98 -2.74 -19.49 -9.17
C ARG A 98 -3.96 -20.12 -9.81
N LEU A 99 -5.12 -19.44 -9.78
CA LEU A 99 -6.34 -19.92 -10.43
C LEU A 99 -6.12 -20.16 -11.93
N LEU A 100 -5.47 -19.23 -12.64
CA LEU A 100 -5.15 -19.38 -14.06
C LEU A 100 -4.15 -20.53 -14.31
N ALA A 101 -3.19 -20.74 -13.42
CA ALA A 101 -2.23 -21.83 -13.53
C ALA A 101 -2.87 -23.20 -13.27
N THR A 102 -3.87 -23.27 -12.38
CA THR A 102 -4.62 -24.50 -12.05
C THR A 102 -5.85 -24.70 -12.93
N ALA A 103 -6.28 -23.69 -13.68
CA ALA A 103 -7.45 -23.78 -14.53
C ALA A 103 -7.18 -24.79 -15.65
N PRO A 104 -8.11 -25.74 -15.89
CA PRO A 104 -7.98 -26.65 -17.02
C PRO A 104 -7.93 -25.85 -18.30
N ARG A 105 -6.97 -26.15 -19.17
CA ARG A 105 -6.87 -25.47 -20.46
C ARG A 105 -8.12 -25.82 -21.27
N THR A 106 -8.59 -24.89 -22.09
CA THR A 106 -9.75 -25.12 -22.97
C THR A 106 -9.57 -26.37 -23.84
N ALA A 107 -8.34 -26.63 -24.29
CA ALA A 107 -7.99 -27.86 -25.01
C ALA A 107 -8.20 -29.14 -24.19
N ASP A 108 -7.93 -29.11 -22.87
CA ASP A 108 -8.14 -30.27 -22.00
C ASP A 108 -9.64 -30.52 -21.75
N LEU A 109 -10.44 -29.45 -21.67
CA LEU A 109 -11.89 -29.54 -21.58
C LEU A 109 -12.53 -30.09 -22.86
N ILE A 110 -12.07 -29.62 -24.03
CA ILE A 110 -12.53 -30.12 -25.33
C ILE A 110 -12.17 -31.61 -25.47
N ARG A 111 -10.92 -32.00 -25.16
CA ARG A 111 -10.53 -33.41 -25.17
C ARG A 111 -11.38 -34.24 -24.23
N ALA A 112 -11.62 -33.79 -22.99
CA ALA A 112 -12.46 -34.51 -22.05
C ALA A 112 -13.91 -34.69 -22.54
N GLN A 113 -14.44 -33.72 -23.29
CA GLN A 113 -15.76 -33.79 -23.90
C GLN A 113 -15.81 -34.74 -25.11
N GLU A 114 -14.76 -34.75 -25.93
CA GLU A 114 -14.66 -35.57 -27.16
C GLU A 114 -14.27 -37.02 -26.88
N GLN A 115 -13.50 -37.27 -25.81
CA GLN A 115 -12.98 -38.59 -25.45
C GLN A 115 -14.02 -39.72 -25.45
N PRO A 116 -15.23 -39.59 -24.86
CA PRO A 116 -16.21 -40.68 -24.87
C PRO A 116 -16.67 -41.06 -26.28
N TYR A 117 -16.72 -40.10 -27.22
CA TYR A 117 -17.07 -40.38 -28.60
C TYR A 117 -15.93 -41.11 -29.32
N VAL A 118 -14.69 -40.69 -29.10
CA VAL A 118 -13.50 -41.37 -29.63
C VAL A 118 -13.45 -42.81 -29.12
N ASP A 119 -13.61 -43.00 -27.81
CA ASP A 119 -13.58 -44.32 -27.17
C ASP A 119 -14.72 -45.22 -27.69
N ALA A 120 -15.92 -44.67 -27.90
CA ALA A 120 -17.06 -45.39 -28.48
C ALA A 120 -16.80 -45.82 -29.94
N ILE A 121 -16.21 -44.93 -30.75
CA ILE A 121 -15.83 -45.24 -32.13
C ILE A 121 -14.76 -46.33 -32.12
N GLU A 122 -13.71 -46.21 -31.30
CA GLU A 122 -12.67 -47.24 -31.18
C GLU A 122 -13.23 -48.59 -30.74
N ALA A 123 -14.12 -48.61 -29.75
CA ALA A 123 -14.77 -49.84 -29.29
C ALA A 123 -15.62 -50.47 -30.39
N SER A 124 -16.34 -49.66 -31.17
CA SER A 124 -17.10 -50.13 -32.32
C SER A 124 -16.17 -50.69 -33.40
N MET A 125 -15.10 -49.99 -33.76
CA MET A 125 -14.13 -50.47 -34.75
C MET A 125 -13.48 -51.79 -34.31
N ARG A 126 -13.11 -51.94 -33.05
CA ARG A 126 -12.57 -53.20 -32.50
C ARG A 126 -13.58 -54.35 -32.54
N LYS A 127 -14.86 -54.07 -32.34
CA LYS A 127 -15.93 -55.08 -32.41
C LYS A 127 -16.15 -55.58 -33.84
N TRP A 128 -16.06 -54.69 -34.82
CA TRP A 128 -16.37 -55.00 -36.23
C TRP A 128 -15.13 -55.40 -37.03
N SER A 129 -13.91 -55.07 -36.57
CA SER A 129 -12.67 -55.38 -37.28
C SER A 129 -12.51 -56.87 -37.61
N PRO A 130 -12.83 -57.84 -36.73
CA PRO A 130 -12.69 -59.26 -37.08
C PRO A 130 -13.71 -59.71 -38.13
N ALA A 131 -14.92 -59.15 -38.09
CA ALA A 131 -15.96 -59.45 -39.07
C ALA A 131 -15.62 -58.91 -40.45
N TRP A 132 -15.04 -57.70 -40.51
CA TRP A 132 -14.56 -57.11 -41.76
C TRP A 132 -13.33 -57.84 -42.28
N TYR A 133 -12.38 -58.19 -41.41
CA TYR A 133 -11.19 -58.94 -41.80
C TYR A 133 -11.55 -60.33 -42.32
N GLY A 134 -12.50 -61.02 -41.67
CA GLY A 134 -13.04 -62.30 -42.13
C GLY A 134 -13.67 -62.19 -43.51
N ALA A 135 -14.64 -61.27 -43.68
CA ALA A 135 -15.33 -61.07 -44.95
C ALA A 135 -14.39 -60.65 -46.09
N LEU A 136 -13.41 -59.78 -45.81
CA LEU A 136 -12.39 -59.39 -46.78
C LEU A 136 -11.43 -60.53 -47.10
N SER A 137 -11.01 -61.33 -46.10
CA SER A 137 -10.12 -62.47 -46.32
C SER A 137 -10.78 -63.55 -47.17
N GLU A 138 -12.08 -63.80 -46.97
CA GLU A 138 -12.88 -64.75 -47.73
C GLU A 138 -13.14 -64.25 -49.17
N ALA A 139 -13.39 -62.94 -49.34
CA ALA A 139 -13.54 -62.32 -50.65
C ALA A 139 -12.23 -62.21 -51.45
N LEU A 140 -11.08 -62.15 -50.76
CA LEU A 140 -9.75 -62.03 -51.37
C LEU A 140 -9.04 -63.38 -51.54
N THR A 141 -9.51 -64.46 -50.93
CA THR A 141 -9.06 -65.80 -51.30
C THR A 141 -9.62 -66.14 -52.68
N PRO A 142 -8.77 -66.26 -53.72
CA PRO A 142 -9.24 -66.67 -55.03
C PRO A 142 -9.83 -68.07 -54.90
N THR A 143 -11.04 -68.27 -55.39
CA THR A 143 -11.71 -69.56 -55.52
C THR A 143 -10.84 -70.50 -56.35
N GLN A 144 -9.95 -71.25 -55.70
CA GLN A 144 -9.23 -72.39 -56.28
C GLN A 144 -10.12 -73.63 -56.25
N GLU A 145 -11.31 -73.53 -56.84
CA GLU A 145 -12.19 -74.68 -57.09
C GLU A 145 -12.86 -74.45 -58.43
N ASP A 146 -12.09 -74.70 -59.50
CA ASP A 146 -12.56 -75.05 -60.84
C ASP A 146 -11.34 -75.61 -61.61
N SER A 147 -10.98 -76.86 -61.34
CA SER A 147 -10.05 -77.70 -62.13
C SER A 147 -10.33 -79.17 -61.90
#